data_AF-A0A7S1PVU8-F1
#
_entry.id   AF-A0A7S1PVU8-F1
#
_cell.length_a   1.000
_cell.length_b   1.000
_cell.length_c   1.000
_cell.angle_alpha   90.00
_cell.angle_beta   90.00
_cell.angle_gamma   90.00
#
_symmetry.space_group_name_H-M   'P 1'
#
loop_
_entity.id
_entity.type
_entity.pdbx_description
1 polymer ?
#
loop_
_entity_poly.entity_id
_entity_poly.type
_entity_poly.pdbx_seq_one_letter_code
_entity_poly.pdbx_strand_id
1 'polypeptide(L)'
;WIHGSSPEHPMVRLAETAGVETSRQADGFDTLVLAGGATPEVAEEQAARAAFRRLAAIAATGAGLGLGEGGDCPWLEALEHEAGSRDPSDALFGKRASARERALLNMRVYCRYENYEGARLDRWSALSGEEVPCLPGGNADVQGGYGSLISSLASGLDVRFGRRVVSIDYPGEDGTCTGEEVSVRCLVTDADGQEAEEAYSALCCVVALPLGVLRSGAVAFSPPLPQRKAQAVARLGISLMDKVELAWEARWWPRNVGSLRIASRESTLTFHPWPWFLEPKAARQHPLGWAVLVCLVT
;
A
#
# COMPACT_ATOMS: atom_id res chain seq x y z
N TRP A 1 -1.59 8.21 -7.86
CA TRP A 1 -0.49 9.09 -8.29
C TRP A 1 0.65 8.20 -8.77
N ILE A 2 1.49 8.68 -9.69
CA ILE A 2 2.77 8.06 -10.07
C ILE A 2 3.83 8.62 -9.12
N HIS A 3 4.60 7.74 -8.49
CA HIS A 3 5.76 8.12 -7.68
C HIS A 3 6.97 8.34 -8.58
N GLY A 4 7.70 9.44 -8.38
CA GLY A 4 8.91 9.73 -9.16
C GLY A 4 8.60 10.19 -10.58
N SER A 5 8.53 11.50 -10.78
CA SER A 5 8.30 12.14 -12.08
C SER A 5 9.58 12.31 -12.92
N SER A 6 10.61 11.50 -12.70
CA SER A 6 11.82 11.55 -13.52
C SER A 6 11.51 11.11 -14.96
N PRO A 7 12.07 11.77 -16.00
CA PRO A 7 11.94 11.32 -17.39
C PRO A 7 12.48 9.90 -17.64
N GLU A 8 13.35 9.40 -16.76
CA GLU A 8 13.89 8.04 -16.82
C GLU A 8 12.89 7.00 -16.27
N HIS A 9 11.85 7.44 -15.57
CA HIS A 9 10.86 6.56 -14.95
C HIS A 9 10.01 5.88 -16.04
N PRO A 10 9.96 4.53 -16.12
CA PRO A 10 9.21 3.81 -17.15
C PRO A 10 7.73 4.19 -17.24
N MET A 11 7.04 4.34 -16.09
CA MET A 11 5.64 4.79 -16.06
C MET A 11 5.41 6.22 -16.57
N VAL A 12 6.38 7.14 -16.43
CA VAL A 12 6.25 8.50 -16.99
C VAL A 12 6.31 8.42 -18.51
N ARG A 13 7.32 7.73 -19.06
CA ARG A 13 7.43 7.50 -20.51
C ARG A 13 6.21 6.77 -21.09
N LEU A 14 5.69 5.80 -20.34
CA LEU A 14 4.49 5.08 -20.73
C LEU A 14 3.26 6.00 -20.78
N ALA A 15 3.06 6.83 -19.75
CA ALA A 15 1.97 7.81 -19.73
C ALA A 15 2.09 8.79 -20.90
N GLU A 16 3.29 9.31 -21.18
CA GLU A 16 3.56 10.18 -22.32
C GLU A 16 3.26 9.51 -23.66
N THR A 17 3.71 8.26 -23.84
CA THR A 17 3.48 7.48 -25.07
C THR A 17 1.99 7.20 -25.29
N ALA A 18 1.26 6.97 -24.20
CA ALA A 18 -0.19 6.77 -24.21
C ALA A 18 -0.98 8.09 -24.32
N GLY A 19 -0.32 9.25 -24.37
CA GLY A 19 -0.97 10.56 -24.39
C GLY A 19 -1.75 10.89 -23.10
N VAL A 20 -1.41 10.24 -21.98
CA VAL A 20 -2.05 10.42 -20.68
C VAL A 20 -1.41 11.60 -19.96
N GLU A 21 -2.20 12.63 -19.71
CA GLU A 21 -1.73 13.82 -19.01
C GLU A 21 -1.45 13.50 -17.52
N THR A 22 -0.29 13.96 -17.05
CA THR A 22 0.07 13.93 -15.64
C THR A 22 0.30 15.34 -15.13
N SER A 23 0.00 15.58 -13.85
CA SER A 23 0.27 16.87 -13.23
C SER A 23 0.92 16.69 -11.87
N ARG A 24 1.79 17.62 -11.45
CA ARG A 24 2.24 17.66 -10.05
C ARG A 24 1.03 17.66 -9.11
N GLN A 25 1.15 16.93 -8.00
CA GLN A 25 0.17 17.00 -6.91
C GLN A 25 -0.02 18.45 -6.46
N ALA A 26 -1.26 18.80 -6.14
CA ALA A 26 -1.65 20.18 -5.86
C ALA A 26 -0.93 20.78 -4.63
N ASP A 27 -0.66 22.08 -4.74
CA ASP A 27 -0.25 22.91 -3.63
C ASP A 27 -1.45 23.12 -2.68
N GLY A 28 -1.24 22.75 -1.43
CA GLY A 28 -2.14 22.98 -0.31
C GLY A 28 -1.38 22.77 0.99
N PHE A 29 -1.77 23.46 2.05
CA PHE A 29 -1.15 23.29 3.36
C PHE A 29 -1.62 21.96 3.97
N ASP A 30 -0.65 21.20 4.45
CA ASP A 30 -0.90 20.09 5.37
C ASP A 30 -1.40 20.65 6.70
N THR A 31 -2.63 20.32 7.06
CA THR A 31 -3.25 20.75 8.30
C THR A 31 -3.24 19.59 9.30
N LEU A 32 -2.65 19.81 10.47
CA LEU A 32 -2.66 18.86 11.59
C LEU A 32 -3.44 19.45 12.75
N VAL A 33 -4.44 18.73 13.21
CA VAL A 33 -5.25 19.09 14.38
C VAL A 33 -5.33 17.91 15.34
N LEU A 34 -5.61 18.18 16.61
CA LEU A 34 -6.01 17.15 17.57
C LEU A 34 -7.48 16.80 17.38
N ALA A 35 -7.86 15.57 17.76
CA ALA A 35 -9.26 15.21 17.91
C ALA A 35 -9.93 16.19 18.89
N GLY A 36 -10.95 16.90 18.42
CA GLY A 36 -11.55 18.06 19.10
C GLY A 36 -11.24 19.42 18.46
N GLY A 37 -10.40 19.47 17.42
CA GLY A 37 -10.18 20.66 16.58
C GLY A 37 -9.09 21.62 17.07
N ALA A 38 -8.44 21.34 18.20
CA ALA A 38 -7.35 22.17 18.71
C ALA A 38 -6.08 22.04 17.85
N THR A 39 -5.39 23.15 17.64
CA THR A 39 -4.05 23.15 17.04
C THR A 39 -3.02 22.60 18.03
N PRO A 40 -2.12 21.71 17.61
CA PRO A 40 -1.00 21.26 18.43
C PRO A 40 -0.08 22.43 18.84
N GLU A 41 0.53 22.35 20.02
CA GLU A 41 1.57 23.31 20.37
C GLU A 41 2.88 22.98 19.64
N VAL A 42 3.68 24.00 19.35
CA VAL A 42 4.97 23.84 18.65
C VAL A 42 5.89 22.85 19.37
N ALA A 43 5.92 22.88 20.70
CA ALA A 43 6.73 21.97 21.51
C ALA A 43 6.27 20.51 21.38
N GLU A 44 4.95 20.26 21.33
CA GLU A 44 4.39 18.92 21.17
C GLU A 44 4.74 18.34 19.79
N GLU A 45 4.63 19.15 18.75
CA GLU A 45 5.04 18.75 17.40
C GLU A 45 6.53 18.44 17.32
N GLN A 46 7.38 19.28 17.93
CA GLN A 46 8.83 19.07 17.95
C GLN A 46 9.19 17.79 18.68
N ALA A 47 8.56 17.51 19.82
CA ALA A 47 8.74 16.27 20.56
C ALA A 47 8.34 15.05 19.71
N ALA A 48 7.16 15.08 19.08
CA ALA A 48 6.69 13.99 18.22
C ALA A 48 7.60 13.78 16.99
N ARG A 49 8.10 14.86 16.38
CA ARG A 49 9.10 14.78 15.28
C ARG A 49 10.41 14.16 15.75
N ALA A 50 10.89 14.51 16.94
CA ALA A 50 12.11 13.94 17.50
C ALA A 50 11.95 12.44 17.78
N ALA A 51 10.84 12.03 18.41
CA ALA A 51 10.51 10.62 18.64
C ALA A 51 10.39 9.84 17.33
N PHE A 52 9.73 10.40 16.32
CA PHE A 52 9.61 9.79 15.00
C PHE A 52 10.97 9.58 14.31
N ARG A 53 11.90 10.55 14.42
CA ARG A 53 13.26 10.37 13.89
C ARG A 53 14.03 9.27 14.59
N ARG A 54 13.78 9.05 15.89
CA ARG A 54 14.40 7.95 16.64
C ARG A 54 13.91 6.60 16.15
N LEU A 55 12.62 6.46 15.86
CA LEU A 55 12.05 5.27 15.23
C LEU A 55 12.80 4.95 13.93
N ALA A 56 12.91 5.93 13.02
CA ALA A 56 13.66 5.76 11.77
C ALA A 56 15.15 5.44 11.98
N ALA A 57 15.78 5.98 13.03
CA ALA A 57 17.18 5.69 13.35
C ALA A 57 17.38 4.24 13.83
N ILE A 58 16.44 3.70 14.63
CA ILE A 58 16.44 2.29 15.04
C ILE A 58 16.42 1.38 13.79
N ALA A 59 15.67 1.77 12.75
CA ALA A 59 15.60 1.08 11.46
C ALA A 59 16.97 1.02 10.80
N ALA A 60 17.59 2.20 10.69
CA ALA A 60 18.83 2.40 9.97
C ALA A 60 20.03 1.73 10.65
N THR A 61 19.98 1.55 11.98
CA THR A 61 21.02 0.80 12.70
C THR A 61 20.95 -0.71 12.47
N GLY A 62 19.95 -1.21 11.72
CA GLY A 62 19.88 -2.61 11.31
C GLY A 62 19.97 -3.54 12.50
N ALA A 63 19.38 -3.16 13.63
CA ALA A 63 19.36 -4.00 14.81
C ALA A 63 18.43 -5.16 14.52
N GLY A 64 18.99 -6.18 13.87
CA GLY A 64 18.70 -7.55 14.19
C GLY A 64 18.88 -7.67 15.70
N LEU A 65 17.80 -7.41 16.44
CA LEU A 65 17.68 -7.75 17.86
C LEU A 65 17.83 -9.27 18.06
N GLY A 66 18.04 -10.03 16.98
CA GLY A 66 17.99 -11.49 16.94
C GLY A 66 16.59 -12.01 17.23
N LEU A 67 15.59 -11.13 17.15
CA LEU A 67 14.19 -11.43 17.37
C LEU A 67 13.60 -11.95 16.06
N GLY A 68 12.77 -12.99 16.17
CA GLY A 68 12.13 -13.65 15.03
C GLY A 68 13.02 -14.59 14.21
N GLU A 69 12.40 -15.30 13.27
CA GLU A 69 13.12 -16.20 12.35
C GLU A 69 13.99 -15.38 11.39
N GLY A 70 15.27 -15.75 11.27
CA GLY A 70 16.21 -15.04 10.39
C GLY A 70 16.68 -13.68 10.92
N GLY A 71 16.33 -13.32 12.16
CA GLY A 71 16.75 -12.08 12.81
C GLY A 71 15.93 -10.84 12.41
N ASP A 72 14.76 -11.04 11.81
CA ASP A 72 13.79 -9.98 11.51
C ASP A 72 12.51 -10.15 12.34
N CYS A 73 11.92 -9.03 12.74
CA CYS A 73 10.69 -8.96 13.53
C CYS A 73 9.86 -7.74 13.10
N PRO A 74 8.56 -7.69 13.44
CA PRO A 74 7.78 -6.49 13.25
C PRO A 74 8.29 -5.32 14.11
N TRP A 75 8.09 -4.11 13.63
CA TRP A 75 8.47 -2.90 14.35
C TRP A 75 7.93 -2.79 15.77
N LEU A 76 6.68 -3.18 15.99
CA LEU A 76 6.09 -3.12 17.33
C LEU A 76 6.86 -4.00 18.32
N GLU A 77 7.28 -5.21 17.91
CA GLU A 77 8.06 -6.13 18.73
C GLU A 77 9.44 -5.53 19.06
N ALA A 78 10.10 -4.91 18.08
CA ALA A 78 11.37 -4.22 18.30
C ALA A 78 11.25 -3.07 19.32
N LEU A 79 10.16 -2.30 19.25
CA LEU A 79 9.90 -1.20 20.19
C LEU A 79 9.53 -1.70 21.59
N GLU A 80 8.73 -2.75 21.70
CA GLU A 80 8.41 -3.39 22.98
C GLU A 80 9.68 -3.91 23.66
N HIS A 81 10.58 -4.52 22.89
CA HIS A 81 11.88 -4.97 23.39
C HIS A 81 12.73 -3.81 23.93
N GLU A 82 12.85 -2.69 23.22
CA GLU A 82 13.60 -1.51 23.68
C GLU A 82 12.93 -0.83 24.89
N ALA A 83 11.59 -0.80 24.91
CA ALA A 83 10.84 -0.14 25.97
C ALA A 83 10.90 -0.91 27.30
N GLY A 84 11.00 -2.24 27.25
CA GLY A 84 10.91 -3.13 28.39
C GLY A 84 9.49 -3.11 28.98
N SER A 85 9.36 -2.72 30.25
CA SER A 85 8.05 -2.64 30.93
C SER A 85 7.30 -1.30 30.72
N ARG A 86 7.84 -0.39 29.92
CA ARG A 86 7.25 0.92 29.63
C ARG A 86 6.34 0.85 28.39
N ASP A 87 5.53 1.89 28.20
CA ASP A 87 4.83 2.09 26.94
C ASP A 87 5.86 2.19 25.79
N PRO A 88 5.68 1.45 24.68
CA PRO A 88 6.61 1.48 23.54
C PRO A 88 6.85 2.88 22.97
N SER A 89 5.85 3.77 23.07
CA SER A 89 5.97 5.16 22.65
C SER A 89 6.96 5.93 23.53
N ASP A 90 7.02 5.66 24.84
CA ASP A 90 7.90 6.38 25.77
C ASP A 90 9.39 6.08 25.48
N ALA A 91 9.71 4.90 24.93
CA ALA A 91 11.06 4.58 24.47
C ALA A 91 11.54 5.55 23.37
N LEU A 92 10.63 5.96 22.48
CA LEU A 92 10.91 6.88 21.39
C LEU A 92 11.09 8.32 21.88
N PHE A 93 10.35 8.75 22.91
CA PHE A 93 10.48 10.10 23.47
C PHE A 93 11.67 10.28 24.40
N GLY A 94 12.21 9.19 24.98
CA GLY A 94 13.28 9.27 26.00
C GLY A 94 12.83 9.93 27.32
N LYS A 95 11.54 10.24 27.43
CA LYS A 95 10.85 10.79 28.60
C LYS A 95 9.43 10.23 28.61
N ARG A 96 8.71 10.39 29.73
CA ARG A 96 7.28 10.14 29.75
C ARG A 96 6.56 11.13 28.83
N ALA A 97 5.92 10.62 27.78
CA ALA A 97 5.21 11.47 26.83
C ALA A 97 3.85 11.92 27.38
N SER A 98 3.42 13.11 26.97
CA SER A 98 2.03 13.54 27.16
C SER A 98 1.10 12.75 26.23
N ALA A 99 -0.20 12.70 26.55
CA ALA A 99 -1.18 12.06 25.68
C ALA A 99 -1.29 12.75 24.30
N ARG A 100 -1.04 14.06 24.24
CA ARG A 100 -1.04 14.84 22.99
C ARG A 100 0.22 14.55 22.17
N GLU A 101 1.39 14.47 22.81
CA GLU A 101 2.63 14.07 22.14
C GLU A 101 2.52 12.67 21.52
N ARG A 102 1.97 11.68 22.28
CA ARG A 102 1.71 10.33 21.75
C ARG A 102 0.75 10.34 20.55
N ALA A 103 -0.36 11.06 20.65
CA ALA A 103 -1.31 11.20 19.54
C ALA A 103 -0.63 11.73 18.25
N LEU A 104 0.25 12.72 18.38
CA LEU A 104 0.98 13.30 17.26
C LEU A 104 2.05 12.34 16.69
N LEU A 105 2.72 11.57 17.54
CA LEU A 105 3.64 10.51 17.10
C LEU A 105 2.89 9.43 16.33
N ASN A 106 1.80 8.92 16.90
CA ASN A 106 0.98 7.87 16.29
C ASN A 106 0.44 8.32 14.92
N MET A 107 -0.01 9.58 14.79
CA MET A 107 -0.44 10.12 13.50
C MET A 107 0.71 10.16 12.47
N ARG A 108 1.95 10.40 12.90
CA ARG A 108 3.13 10.37 12.01
C ARG A 108 3.49 8.96 11.58
N VAL A 109 3.45 8.01 12.52
CA VAL A 109 3.64 6.58 12.24
C VAL A 109 2.60 6.11 11.24
N TYR A 110 1.33 6.39 11.50
CA TYR A 110 0.23 6.08 10.59
C TYR A 110 0.46 6.64 9.19
N CYS A 111 0.72 7.95 9.09
CA CYS A 111 0.89 8.59 7.78
C CYS A 111 2.09 8.06 7.02
N ARG A 112 3.19 7.69 7.68
CA ARG A 112 4.44 7.33 6.99
C ARG A 112 4.53 5.83 6.69
N TYR A 113 4.17 4.99 7.66
CA TYR A 113 4.37 3.54 7.57
C TYR A 113 3.07 2.84 7.25
N GLU A 114 2.07 2.94 8.11
CA GLU A 114 0.89 2.08 7.98
C GLU A 114 0.03 2.44 6.77
N ASN A 115 -0.20 3.72 6.54
CA ASN A 115 -1.20 4.15 5.58
C ASN A 115 -0.74 4.07 4.12
N TYR A 116 0.51 4.41 3.79
CA TYR A 116 0.97 4.33 2.40
C TYR A 116 1.18 2.89 1.93
N GLU A 117 1.64 2.03 2.84
CA GLU A 117 2.04 0.66 2.52
C GLU A 117 0.94 -0.37 2.85
N GLY A 118 -0.09 0.06 3.57
CA GLY A 118 -1.24 -0.74 4.00
C GLY A 118 -0.94 -1.71 5.15
N ALA A 119 0.26 -1.68 5.71
CA ALA A 119 0.72 -2.65 6.69
C ALA A 119 0.98 -1.97 8.03
N ARG A 120 0.26 -2.43 9.05
CA ARG A 120 0.43 -1.97 10.43
C ARG A 120 1.83 -2.24 10.97
N LEU A 121 2.22 -1.48 11.99
CA LEU A 121 3.54 -1.55 12.62
C LEU A 121 3.81 -2.90 13.31
N ASP A 122 2.77 -3.65 13.65
CA ASP A 122 2.86 -5.03 14.17
C ASP A 122 3.00 -6.10 13.07
N ARG A 123 3.06 -5.68 11.79
CA ARG A 123 3.25 -6.55 10.62
C ARG A 123 4.34 -6.07 9.67
N TRP A 124 4.77 -4.80 9.80
CA TRP A 124 5.83 -4.22 9.00
C TRP A 124 7.20 -4.65 9.53
N SER A 125 8.03 -5.23 8.65
CA SER A 125 9.39 -5.65 8.97
C SER A 125 10.22 -4.46 9.47
N ALA A 126 10.87 -4.63 10.63
CA ALA A 126 11.78 -3.65 11.20
C ALA A 126 13.09 -3.56 10.42
N LEU A 127 13.56 -4.69 9.86
CA LEU A 127 14.82 -4.78 9.14
C LEU A 127 14.68 -4.41 7.66
N SER A 128 13.69 -5.01 6.99
CA SER A 128 13.59 -5.03 5.53
C SER A 128 12.49 -4.11 4.99
N GLY A 129 11.66 -3.53 5.86
CA GLY A 129 10.48 -2.77 5.47
C GLY A 129 10.77 -1.53 4.60
N GLU A 130 11.96 -0.94 4.71
CA GLU A 130 12.36 0.24 3.91
C GLU A 130 13.46 -0.05 2.87
N GLU A 131 13.70 -1.32 2.51
CA GLU A 131 14.76 -1.68 1.54
C GLU A 131 14.54 -1.13 0.13
N VAL A 132 13.27 -0.85 -0.24
CA VAL A 132 12.94 -0.38 -1.59
C VAL A 132 13.13 1.14 -1.68
N PRO A 133 14.05 1.63 -2.53
CA PRO A 133 14.29 3.06 -2.65
C PRO A 133 13.13 3.79 -3.32
N CYS A 134 12.87 5.02 -2.89
CA CYS A 134 11.98 5.92 -3.59
C CYS A 134 12.54 6.30 -4.97
N LEU A 135 11.69 6.31 -5.98
CA LEU A 135 12.08 6.74 -7.33
C LEU A 135 12.31 8.26 -7.36
N PRO A 136 13.31 8.74 -8.14
CA PRO A 136 13.63 10.16 -8.18
C PRO A 136 12.52 10.99 -8.84
N GLY A 137 12.39 12.24 -8.39
CA GLY A 137 11.36 13.18 -8.86
C GLY A 137 10.17 13.29 -7.90
N GLY A 138 9.26 14.23 -8.18
CA GLY A 138 8.05 14.43 -7.38
C GLY A 138 6.95 13.42 -7.71
N ASN A 139 5.88 13.42 -6.93
CA ASN A 139 4.67 12.65 -7.27
C ASN A 139 3.82 13.39 -8.30
N ALA A 140 3.16 12.64 -9.18
CA ALA A 140 2.25 13.17 -10.18
C ALA A 140 0.87 12.50 -10.12
N ASP A 141 -0.20 13.28 -10.22
CA ASP A 141 -1.55 12.78 -10.43
C ASP A 141 -1.77 12.44 -11.92
N VAL A 142 -2.50 11.35 -12.18
CA VAL A 142 -2.91 10.93 -13.52
C VAL A 142 -4.27 11.51 -13.82
N GLN A 143 -4.36 12.42 -14.79
CA GLN A 143 -5.61 13.07 -15.14
C GLN A 143 -6.58 12.07 -15.77
N GLY A 144 -7.84 12.08 -15.33
CA GLY A 144 -8.85 11.08 -15.74
C GLY A 144 -8.67 9.69 -15.11
N GLY A 145 -7.68 9.50 -14.23
CA GLY A 145 -7.40 8.22 -13.58
C GLY A 145 -6.57 7.25 -14.44
N TYR A 146 -6.18 6.11 -13.85
CA TYR A 146 -5.31 5.13 -14.51
C TYR A 146 -5.99 4.31 -15.62
N GLY A 147 -7.32 4.41 -15.77
CA GLY A 147 -8.07 3.60 -16.73
C GLY A 147 -7.59 3.80 -18.17
N SER A 148 -7.34 5.03 -18.58
CA SER A 148 -6.83 5.36 -19.93
C SER A 148 -5.48 4.70 -20.22
N LEU A 149 -4.59 4.68 -19.24
CA LEU A 149 -3.29 4.02 -19.34
C LEU A 149 -3.44 2.50 -19.54
N ILE A 150 -4.30 1.86 -18.76
CA ILE A 150 -4.58 0.43 -18.85
C ILE A 150 -5.23 0.10 -20.20
N SER A 151 -6.21 0.88 -20.63
CA SER A 151 -6.86 0.72 -21.94
C SER A 151 -5.88 0.88 -23.09
N SER A 152 -4.96 1.86 -23.02
CA SER A 152 -3.92 2.04 -24.03
C SER A 152 -2.98 0.84 -24.12
N LEU A 153 -2.57 0.27 -22.97
CA LEU A 153 -1.73 -0.93 -22.91
C LEU A 153 -2.43 -2.18 -23.45
N ALA A 154 -3.74 -2.29 -23.24
CA ALA A 154 -4.54 -3.42 -23.70
C ALA A 154 -4.88 -3.35 -25.21
N SER A 155 -4.72 -2.18 -25.84
CA SER A 155 -5.08 -1.97 -27.23
C SER A 155 -4.31 -2.90 -28.17
N GLY A 156 -5.03 -3.70 -28.97
CA GLY A 156 -4.45 -4.64 -29.92
C GLY A 156 -4.06 -6.00 -29.33
N LEU A 157 -4.29 -6.24 -28.03
CA LEU A 157 -4.08 -7.53 -27.39
C LEU A 157 -5.38 -8.37 -27.38
N ASP A 158 -5.26 -9.70 -27.46
CA ASP A 158 -6.38 -10.63 -27.23
C ASP A 158 -6.61 -10.78 -25.72
N VAL A 159 -7.41 -9.89 -25.14
CA VAL A 159 -7.78 -9.91 -23.72
C VAL A 159 -9.15 -10.56 -23.52
N ARG A 160 -9.18 -11.71 -22.84
CA ARG A 160 -10.39 -12.49 -22.63
C ARG A 160 -10.91 -12.37 -21.19
N PHE A 161 -11.96 -11.58 -20.99
CA PHE A 161 -12.64 -11.44 -19.69
C PHE A 161 -13.58 -12.62 -19.39
N GLY A 162 -13.96 -12.78 -18.12
CA GLY A 162 -14.91 -13.81 -17.69
C GLY A 162 -14.34 -15.24 -17.69
N ARG A 163 -13.01 -15.40 -17.82
CA ARG A 163 -12.31 -16.68 -17.74
C ARG A 163 -11.58 -16.75 -16.39
N ARG A 164 -12.16 -17.47 -15.43
CA ARG A 164 -11.52 -17.69 -14.13
C ARG A 164 -10.60 -18.90 -14.20
N VAL A 165 -9.29 -18.66 -14.21
CA VAL A 165 -8.29 -19.74 -14.18
C VAL A 165 -8.47 -20.58 -12.90
N VAL A 166 -8.42 -21.90 -13.03
CA VAL A 166 -8.56 -22.86 -11.91
C VAL A 166 -7.42 -23.86 -11.82
N SER A 167 -6.74 -24.18 -12.93
CA SER A 167 -5.53 -25.00 -12.91
C SER A 167 -4.54 -24.61 -13.98
N ILE A 168 -3.26 -24.84 -13.68
CA ILE A 168 -2.13 -24.67 -14.59
C ILE A 168 -1.29 -25.94 -14.52
N ASP A 169 -1.30 -26.71 -15.59
CA ASP A 169 -0.45 -27.88 -15.79
C ASP A 169 0.77 -27.45 -16.62
N TYR A 170 1.99 -27.69 -16.13
CA TYR A 170 3.22 -27.22 -16.79
C TYR A 170 4.36 -28.25 -16.69
N PRO A 171 5.39 -28.16 -17.55
CA PRO A 171 6.56 -29.04 -17.44
C PRO A 171 7.31 -28.78 -16.13
N GLY A 172 7.37 -29.78 -15.26
CA GLY A 172 8.12 -29.71 -13.99
C GLY A 172 9.63 -29.61 -14.20
N GLU A 173 10.34 -28.89 -13.32
CA GLU A 173 11.82 -28.85 -13.29
C GLU A 173 12.45 -30.24 -13.05
N ASP A 174 11.68 -31.18 -12.49
CA ASP A 174 12.06 -32.55 -12.18
C ASP A 174 11.70 -33.57 -13.29
N GLY A 175 11.12 -33.11 -14.40
CA GLY A 175 10.73 -33.97 -15.52
C GLY A 175 9.54 -34.90 -15.23
N THR A 176 8.80 -34.67 -14.14
CA THR A 176 7.64 -35.50 -13.76
C THR A 176 6.40 -35.28 -14.63
N CYS A 177 6.38 -34.20 -15.42
CA CYS A 177 5.39 -33.97 -16.47
C CYS A 177 6.04 -34.06 -17.85
N THR A 178 5.55 -34.99 -18.67
CA THR A 178 6.08 -35.33 -20.00
C THR A 178 5.56 -34.44 -21.13
N GLY A 179 4.79 -33.39 -20.82
CA GLY A 179 4.27 -32.45 -21.81
C GLY A 179 5.30 -31.36 -22.13
N GLU A 180 5.43 -30.98 -23.40
CA GLU A 180 6.27 -29.85 -23.84
C GLU A 180 5.55 -28.49 -23.68
N GLU A 181 4.24 -28.51 -23.42
CA GLU A 181 3.38 -27.33 -23.36
C GLU A 181 2.75 -27.12 -21.98
N VAL A 182 2.41 -25.88 -21.67
CA VAL A 182 1.60 -25.47 -20.53
C VAL A 182 0.13 -25.52 -20.92
N SER A 183 -0.70 -26.15 -20.08
CA SER A 183 -2.16 -26.14 -20.20
C SER A 183 -2.77 -25.30 -19.08
N VAL A 184 -3.64 -24.36 -19.43
CA VAL A 184 -4.37 -23.50 -18.50
C VAL A 184 -5.85 -23.80 -18.61
N ARG A 185 -6.45 -24.25 -17.50
CA ARG A 185 -7.89 -24.51 -17.40
C ARG A 185 -8.60 -23.32 -16.77
N CYS A 186 -9.70 -22.91 -17.38
CA CYS A 186 -10.55 -21.82 -16.96
C CYS A 186 -12.00 -22.29 -16.78
N LEU A 187 -12.70 -21.67 -15.85
CA LEU A 187 -14.15 -21.70 -15.76
C LEU A 187 -14.71 -20.41 -16.38
N VAL A 188 -15.70 -20.57 -17.25
CA VAL A 188 -16.42 -19.49 -17.93
C VAL A 188 -17.86 -19.52 -17.46
N THR A 189 -18.31 -18.42 -16.85
CA THR A 189 -19.69 -18.28 -16.43
C THR A 189 -20.47 -17.52 -17.51
N ASP A 190 -21.55 -18.12 -18.02
CA ASP A 190 -22.44 -17.48 -18.98
C ASP A 190 -23.44 -16.52 -18.31
N ALA A 191 -24.31 -15.91 -19.12
CA ALA A 191 -25.31 -14.95 -18.64
C ALA A 191 -26.37 -15.57 -17.72
N ASP A 192 -26.58 -16.90 -17.81
CA ASP A 192 -27.54 -17.65 -17.00
C ASP A 192 -26.87 -18.26 -15.75
N GLY A 193 -25.60 -17.95 -15.51
CA GLY A 193 -24.83 -18.41 -14.36
C GLY A 193 -24.31 -19.84 -14.50
N GLN A 194 -24.39 -20.46 -15.68
CA GLN A 194 -23.83 -21.79 -15.91
C GLN A 194 -22.32 -21.70 -16.11
N GLU A 195 -21.57 -22.61 -15.48
CA GLU A 195 -20.13 -22.71 -15.65
C GLU A 195 -19.79 -23.76 -16.72
N ALA A 196 -18.96 -23.36 -17.69
CA ALA A 196 -18.34 -24.23 -18.67
C ALA A 196 -16.82 -24.22 -18.53
N GLU A 197 -16.16 -25.34 -18.83
CA GLU A 197 -14.70 -25.42 -18.87
C GLU A 197 -14.15 -24.97 -20.24
N GLU A 198 -13.07 -24.19 -20.19
CA GLU A 198 -12.27 -23.82 -21.35
C GLU A 198 -10.80 -24.13 -21.04
N ALA A 199 -10.04 -24.59 -22.04
CA ALA A 199 -8.62 -24.91 -21.87
C ALA A 199 -7.77 -24.22 -22.95
N TYR A 200 -6.58 -23.80 -22.57
CA TYR A 200 -5.61 -23.11 -23.41
C TYR A 200 -4.27 -23.81 -23.35
N SER A 201 -3.64 -24.06 -24.50
CA SER A 201 -2.28 -24.59 -24.58
C SER A 201 -1.30 -23.54 -25.09
N ALA A 202 -0.11 -23.48 -24.51
CA ALA A 202 0.96 -22.58 -24.94
C ALA A 202 2.33 -23.13 -24.56
N LEU A 203 3.39 -22.67 -25.24
CA LEU A 203 4.78 -23.02 -24.88
C LEU A 203 5.21 -22.44 -23.52
N CYS A 204 4.62 -21.31 -23.12
CA CYS A 204 4.96 -20.60 -21.88
C CYS A 204 3.71 -19.95 -21.30
N CYS A 205 3.67 -19.81 -19.97
CA CYS A 205 2.64 -19.09 -19.23
C CYS A 205 3.29 -18.06 -18.30
N VAL A 206 2.81 -16.81 -18.35
CA VAL A 206 3.18 -15.76 -17.41
C VAL A 206 2.09 -15.63 -16.35
N VAL A 207 2.42 -15.96 -15.10
CA VAL A 207 1.47 -15.92 -13.98
C VAL A 207 1.59 -14.58 -13.25
N ALA A 208 0.61 -13.71 -13.45
CA ALA A 208 0.49 -12.41 -12.79
C ALA A 208 -0.64 -12.37 -11.75
N LEU A 209 -0.88 -13.50 -11.05
CA LEU A 209 -1.90 -13.59 -10.01
C LEU A 209 -1.51 -12.77 -8.77
N PRO A 210 -2.46 -12.08 -8.10
CA PRO A 210 -2.19 -11.44 -6.83
C PRO A 210 -1.68 -12.45 -5.79
N LEU A 211 -0.77 -12.01 -4.91
CA LEU A 211 -0.18 -12.87 -3.88
C LEU A 211 -1.24 -13.57 -3.01
N GLY A 212 -2.32 -12.88 -2.66
CA GLY A 212 -3.45 -13.46 -1.93
C GLY A 212 -4.16 -14.59 -2.67
N VAL A 213 -4.28 -14.50 -4.00
CA VAL A 213 -4.86 -15.57 -4.83
C VAL A 213 -3.92 -16.77 -4.86
N LEU A 214 -2.62 -16.56 -5.07
CA LEU A 214 -1.61 -17.63 -5.02
C LEU A 214 -1.63 -18.36 -3.66
N ARG A 215 -1.73 -17.61 -2.56
CA ARG A 215 -1.77 -18.20 -1.21
C ARG A 215 -3.08 -18.95 -0.92
N SER A 216 -4.19 -18.50 -1.48
CA SER A 216 -5.51 -19.14 -1.25
C SER A 216 -5.61 -20.56 -1.81
N GLY A 217 -4.76 -20.93 -2.77
CA GLY A 217 -4.85 -22.21 -3.48
C GLY A 217 -6.01 -22.28 -4.49
N ALA A 218 -6.65 -21.15 -4.81
CA ALA A 218 -7.75 -21.10 -5.78
C ALA A 218 -7.35 -21.50 -7.22
N VAL A 219 -6.04 -21.48 -7.52
CA VAL A 219 -5.47 -22.00 -8.76
C VAL A 219 -4.52 -23.14 -8.43
N ALA A 220 -4.84 -24.34 -8.93
CA ALA A 220 -4.00 -25.51 -8.76
C ALA A 220 -2.81 -25.50 -9.73
N PHE A 221 -1.64 -25.87 -9.24
CA PHE A 221 -0.42 -26.03 -10.04
C PHE A 221 -0.04 -27.50 -10.11
N SER A 222 0.22 -28.00 -11.31
CA SER A 222 0.62 -29.39 -11.57
C SER A 222 1.84 -29.41 -12.49
N PRO A 223 3.03 -29.82 -12.02
CA PRO A 223 3.31 -30.20 -10.62
C PRO A 223 3.15 -29.00 -9.67
N PRO A 224 3.12 -29.22 -8.34
CA PRO A 224 3.07 -28.12 -7.38
C PRO A 224 4.25 -27.15 -7.56
N LEU A 225 4.03 -25.88 -7.18
CA LEU A 225 5.11 -24.88 -7.20
C LEU A 225 6.33 -25.38 -6.42
N PRO A 226 7.56 -25.17 -6.93
CA PRO A 226 8.78 -25.59 -6.24
C PRO A 226 8.81 -25.09 -4.80
N GLN A 227 9.34 -25.91 -3.87
CA GLN A 227 9.31 -25.63 -2.43
C GLN A 227 9.82 -24.22 -2.09
N ARG A 228 10.90 -23.77 -2.74
CA ARG A 228 11.45 -22.41 -2.57
C ARG A 228 10.42 -21.32 -2.88
N LYS A 229 9.63 -21.48 -3.94
CA LYS A 229 8.58 -20.54 -4.34
C LYS A 229 7.41 -20.59 -3.36
N ALA A 230 6.95 -21.78 -2.98
CA ALA A 230 5.87 -21.95 -2.01
C ALA A 230 6.21 -21.31 -0.66
N GLN A 231 7.44 -21.50 -0.17
CA GLN A 231 7.93 -20.86 1.05
C GLN A 231 8.01 -19.33 0.94
N ALA A 232 8.45 -18.79 -0.21
CA ALA A 232 8.45 -17.35 -0.42
C ALA A 232 7.02 -16.76 -0.41
N VAL A 233 6.08 -17.42 -1.08
CA VAL A 233 4.65 -17.04 -1.07
C VAL A 233 4.07 -17.09 0.33
N ALA A 234 4.48 -18.05 1.16
CA ALA A 234 4.02 -18.16 2.55
C ALA A 234 4.58 -17.05 3.47
N ARG A 235 5.82 -16.61 3.25
CA ARG A 235 6.48 -15.60 4.11
C ARG A 235 6.13 -14.15 3.79
N LEU A 236 5.84 -13.81 2.53
CA LEU A 236 5.57 -12.42 2.13
C LEU A 236 4.29 -11.88 2.81
N GLY A 237 4.36 -10.68 3.40
CA GLY A 237 3.17 -10.04 4.00
C GLY A 237 2.11 -9.69 2.95
N ILE A 238 0.84 -9.69 3.37
CA ILE A 238 -0.28 -9.13 2.59
C ILE A 238 -0.94 -8.05 3.45
N SER A 239 -0.87 -6.82 2.99
CA SER A 239 -1.53 -5.66 3.57
C SER A 239 -2.92 -5.44 2.96
N LEU A 240 -3.74 -4.68 3.68
CA LEU A 240 -5.03 -4.20 3.18
C LEU A 240 -5.07 -2.69 3.36
N MET A 241 -5.49 -1.99 2.32
CA MET A 241 -5.77 -0.57 2.36
C MET A 241 -6.99 -0.30 1.50
N ASP A 242 -8.00 0.30 2.11
CA ASP A 242 -9.18 0.79 1.42
C ASP A 242 -9.12 2.31 1.25
N LYS A 243 -9.88 2.81 0.28
CA LYS A 243 -10.05 4.23 0.03
C LYS A 243 -11.51 4.59 0.22
N VAL A 244 -11.77 5.61 1.03
CA VAL A 244 -13.11 6.17 1.23
C VAL A 244 -13.16 7.55 0.59
N GLU A 245 -14.09 7.71 -0.36
CA GLU A 245 -14.38 9.01 -0.99
C GLU A 245 -15.62 9.60 -0.33
N LEU A 246 -15.46 10.79 0.25
CA LEU A 246 -16.49 11.51 0.95
C LEU A 246 -16.82 12.74 0.11
N ALA A 247 -18.06 12.84 -0.36
CA ALA A 247 -18.52 13.91 -1.23
C ALA A 247 -19.59 14.77 -0.54
N TRP A 248 -19.50 16.08 -0.74
CA TRP A 248 -20.44 17.07 -0.22
C TRP A 248 -20.85 18.03 -1.33
N GLU A 249 -22.09 18.49 -1.30
CA GLU A 249 -22.58 19.50 -2.26
C GLU A 249 -21.80 20.82 -2.16
N ALA A 250 -21.31 21.16 -0.96
CA ALA A 250 -20.51 22.35 -0.72
C ALA A 250 -19.30 22.04 0.17
N ARG A 251 -18.17 22.67 -0.17
CA ARG A 251 -16.94 22.63 0.63
C ARG A 251 -17.16 23.34 1.96
N TRP A 252 -16.89 22.64 3.07
CA TRP A 252 -16.94 23.23 4.42
C TRP A 252 -15.55 23.43 5.04
N TRP A 253 -14.47 22.93 4.42
CA TRP A 253 -13.08 23.15 4.83
C TRP A 253 -12.42 24.32 4.08
N PRO A 254 -11.32 24.91 4.61
CA PRO A 254 -10.64 26.02 3.96
C PRO A 254 -10.06 25.67 2.57
N ARG A 255 -10.02 26.66 1.66
CA ARG A 255 -9.67 26.40 0.25
C ARG A 255 -8.22 25.98 0.00
N ASN A 256 -7.34 26.31 0.93
CA ASN A 256 -5.91 26.09 0.86
C ASN A 256 -5.47 24.83 1.62
N VAL A 257 -6.38 23.97 2.07
CA VAL A 257 -6.04 22.68 2.69
C VAL A 257 -5.77 21.65 1.60
N GLY A 258 -4.55 21.10 1.60
CA GLY A 258 -4.17 19.99 0.73
C GLY A 258 -4.47 18.65 1.40
N SER A 259 -4.08 18.52 2.67
CA SER A 259 -4.40 17.37 3.51
C SER A 259 -4.84 17.80 4.91
N LEU A 260 -5.68 16.97 5.54
CA LEU A 260 -6.12 17.13 6.92
C LEU A 260 -5.77 15.86 7.71
N ARG A 261 -5.00 16.03 8.78
CA ARG A 261 -4.58 14.97 9.69
C ARG A 261 -5.19 15.22 11.07
N ILE A 262 -5.80 14.19 11.66
CA ILE A 262 -6.46 14.29 12.96
C ILE A 262 -5.77 13.37 13.95
N ALA A 263 -4.96 13.93 14.83
CA ALA A 263 -4.26 13.18 15.88
C ALA A 263 -5.19 12.94 17.08
N SER A 264 -5.50 11.66 17.36
CA SER A 264 -6.37 11.28 18.48
C SER A 264 -5.59 10.77 19.68
N ARG A 265 -6.01 11.17 20.89
CA ARG A 265 -5.50 10.62 22.16
C ARG A 265 -5.93 9.17 22.40
N GLU A 266 -6.91 8.68 21.64
CA GLU A 266 -7.35 7.29 21.65
C GLU A 266 -6.54 6.40 20.69
N SER A 267 -5.62 7.00 19.92
CA SER A 267 -4.73 6.22 19.06
C SER A 267 -3.66 5.47 19.86
N THR A 268 -3.24 4.33 19.33
CA THR A 268 -2.01 3.63 19.71
C THR A 268 -1.04 3.64 18.52
N LEU A 269 0.10 2.97 18.63
CA LEU A 269 1.04 2.81 17.52
C LEU A 269 0.49 1.97 16.35
N THR A 270 -0.58 1.20 16.58
CA THR A 270 -1.20 0.27 15.60
C THR A 270 -2.72 0.42 15.50
N PHE A 271 -3.26 1.49 16.08
CA PHE A 271 -4.68 1.80 16.04
C PHE A 271 -4.89 3.30 15.90
N HIS A 272 -5.61 3.69 14.85
CA HIS A 272 -5.83 5.08 14.50
C HIS A 272 -7.33 5.31 14.27
N PRO A 273 -8.05 5.96 15.20
CA PRO A 273 -9.50 6.15 15.07
C PRO A 273 -9.87 7.17 13.99
N TRP A 274 -8.90 7.96 13.51
CA TRP A 274 -9.09 8.90 12.40
C TRP A 274 -8.01 8.66 11.35
N PRO A 275 -8.39 8.52 10.06
CA PRO A 275 -7.41 8.54 8.99
C PRO A 275 -6.95 9.99 8.71
N TRP A 276 -6.05 10.15 7.75
CA TRP A 276 -5.84 11.46 7.13
C TRP A 276 -6.67 11.58 5.86
N PHE A 277 -7.02 12.82 5.55
CA PHE A 277 -7.83 13.18 4.40
C PHE A 277 -6.98 13.98 3.41
N LEU A 278 -7.19 13.73 2.13
CA LEU A 278 -6.61 14.44 0.99
C LEU A 278 -7.75 15.07 0.21
N GLU A 279 -7.58 16.30 -0.28
CA GLU A 279 -8.42 16.84 -1.35
C GLU A 279 -7.72 16.61 -2.70
N PRO A 280 -8.11 15.61 -3.51
CA PRO A 280 -7.46 15.39 -4.80
C PRO A 280 -7.67 16.59 -5.73
N LYS A 281 -6.65 16.96 -6.51
CA LYS A 281 -6.79 18.05 -7.49
C LYS A 281 -7.92 17.78 -8.48
N ALA A 282 -8.04 16.53 -8.95
CA ALA A 282 -9.10 16.09 -9.85
C ALA A 282 -10.50 16.29 -9.26
N ALA A 283 -10.66 16.16 -7.94
CA ALA A 283 -11.94 16.38 -7.26
C ALA A 283 -12.38 17.85 -7.27
N ARG A 284 -11.46 18.82 -7.46
CA ARG A 284 -11.84 20.24 -7.61
C ARG A 284 -12.64 20.53 -8.87
N GLN A 285 -12.63 19.59 -9.83
CA GLN A 285 -13.37 19.66 -11.09
C GLN A 285 -14.44 18.57 -11.16
N HIS A 286 -14.95 18.12 -10.01
CA HIS A 286 -16.00 17.09 -9.97
C HIS A 286 -17.18 17.46 -10.90
N PRO A 287 -17.69 16.54 -11.73
CA PRO A 287 -18.71 16.86 -12.74
C PRO A 287 -20.00 17.48 -12.16
N LEU A 288 -20.35 17.12 -10.92
CA LEU A 288 -21.51 17.64 -10.19
C LEU A 288 -21.18 18.88 -9.33
N GLY A 289 -19.96 19.41 -9.38
CA GLY A 289 -19.50 20.53 -8.54
C GLY A 289 -19.28 20.20 -7.06
N TRP A 290 -19.45 18.93 -6.67
CA TRP A 290 -19.26 18.47 -5.30
C TRP A 290 -17.81 18.59 -4.83
N ALA A 291 -17.64 18.92 -3.56
CA ALA A 291 -16.35 18.90 -2.88
C ALA A 291 -16.08 17.48 -2.37
N VAL A 292 -14.89 16.93 -2.63
CA VAL A 292 -14.54 15.56 -2.23
C VAL A 292 -13.28 15.54 -1.38
N LEU A 293 -13.35 14.83 -0.25
CA LEU A 293 -12.18 14.38 0.49
C LEU A 293 -12.02 12.88 0.29
N VAL A 294 -10.77 12.46 0.24
CA VAL A 294 -10.39 11.06 0.18
C VAL A 294 -9.62 10.73 1.43
N CYS A 295 -9.95 9.64 2.10
CA CYS A 295 -9.06 9.05 3.09
C CYS A 295 -8.69 7.62 2.71
N LEU A 296 -7.52 7.22 3.18
CA LEU A 296 -7.03 5.85 3.10
C LEU A 296 -7.21 5.24 4.48
N VAL A 297 -7.75 4.02 4.56
CA VAL A 297 -7.99 3.29 5.81
C VAL A 297 -7.33 1.92 5.73
N THR A 298 -6.76 1.48 6.85
CA THR A 298 -5.95 0.26 7.00
C THR A 298 -6.31 -0.44 8.28
#